data_AF-A0A2E7WRN9-F1
#
_entry.id   AF-A0A2E7WRN9-F1
#
_cell.length_a   1.000
_cell.length_b   1.000
_cell.length_c   1.000
_cell.angle_alpha   90.00
_cell.angle_beta   90.00
_cell.angle_gamma   90.00
#
_symmetry.space_group_name_H-M   'P 1'
#
loop_
_entity.id
_entity.type
_entity.pdbx_description
1 polymer ?
#
loop_
_entity_poly.entity_id
_entity_poly.type
_entity_poly.pdbx_seq_one_letter_code
_entity_poly.pdbx_strand_id
1 'polypeptide(L)'
;MDLQTEPLKRAFLGWQCRLRQIAVREEDGRPTPGMRPQVSFQDGGRFSNSITVLIVHLDASADASQFRHLVLKSHDPAERFTNGLRFLSATHYHQPQEFSDEMTALFQERGLRARALLARRACVLRFEQFSASYTLPCTVRQLSEDEPAFQATYWHNRLFNSDMPGEILILGFLPDWGRARSSAA
;
A
#
# COMPACT_ATOMS: atom_id res chain seq x y z
N MET A 1 -14.36 6.21 18.73
CA MET A 1 -14.28 6.47 17.29
C MET A 1 -14.30 7.98 17.14
N ASP A 2 -13.16 8.59 16.85
CA ASP A 2 -12.99 10.05 16.93
C ASP A 2 -13.56 10.70 15.67
N LEU A 3 -14.76 11.28 15.77
CA LEU A 3 -15.55 11.79 14.63
C LEU A 3 -14.83 12.90 13.84
N GLN A 4 -13.84 13.55 14.46
CA GLN A 4 -13.13 14.67 13.85
C GLN A 4 -12.11 14.25 12.79
N THR A 5 -11.60 13.01 12.84
CA THR A 5 -10.56 12.53 11.91
C THR A 5 -11.10 11.74 10.73
N GLU A 6 -12.37 11.33 10.79
CA GLU A 6 -13.07 10.56 9.75
C GLU A 6 -13.06 11.24 8.36
N PRO A 7 -13.26 12.58 8.24
CA PRO A 7 -13.22 13.24 6.93
C PRO A 7 -11.86 13.16 6.25
N LEU A 8 -10.77 13.30 7.02
CA LEU A 8 -9.41 13.26 6.48
C LEU A 8 -9.04 11.86 5.99
N LYS A 9 -9.37 10.83 6.77
CA LYS A 9 -9.20 9.43 6.37
C LYS A 9 -9.96 9.13 5.07
N ARG A 10 -11.24 9.51 5.00
CA ARG A 10 -12.07 9.30 3.81
C ARG A 10 -11.51 10.02 2.58
N ALA A 11 -11.05 11.27 2.75
CA ALA A 11 -10.43 12.04 1.67
C ALA A 11 -9.15 11.36 1.17
N PHE A 12 -8.29 10.89 2.09
CA PHE A 12 -7.08 10.15 1.74
C PHE A 12 -7.38 8.86 0.97
N LEU A 13 -8.29 8.01 1.47
CA LEU A 13 -8.66 6.76 0.80
C LEU A 13 -9.29 7.00 -0.58
N GLY A 14 -10.17 8.00 -0.69
CA GLY A 14 -10.74 8.42 -1.97
C GLY A 14 -9.67 8.87 -2.96
N TRP A 15 -8.69 9.65 -2.50
CA TRP A 15 -7.54 10.06 -3.30
C TRP A 15 -6.67 8.88 -3.73
N GLN A 16 -6.33 7.98 -2.80
CA GLN A 16 -5.55 6.76 -3.08
C GLN A 16 -6.25 5.83 -4.08
N CYS A 17 -7.57 5.68 -3.98
CA CYS A 17 -8.39 4.92 -4.94
C CYS A 17 -8.35 5.57 -6.32
N ARG A 18 -8.55 6.88 -6.41
CA ARG A 18 -8.50 7.61 -7.69
C ARG A 18 -7.13 7.49 -8.37
N LEU A 19 -6.04 7.63 -7.62
CA LEU A 19 -4.69 7.44 -8.16
C LEU A 19 -4.49 6.02 -8.70
N ARG A 20 -5.00 5.00 -7.98
CA ARG A 20 -4.90 3.60 -8.41
C ARG A 20 -5.74 3.30 -9.63
N GLN A 21 -6.94 3.86 -9.74
CA GLN A 21 -7.75 3.78 -10.97
C GLN A 21 -7.02 4.34 -12.17
N ILE A 22 -6.42 5.54 -12.05
CA ILE A 22 -5.62 6.15 -13.12
C ILE A 22 -4.46 5.22 -13.47
N ALA A 23 -3.71 4.76 -12.46
CA ALA A 23 -2.53 3.93 -12.71
C ALA A 23 -2.86 2.65 -13.49
N VAL A 24 -3.91 1.93 -13.08
CA VAL A 24 -4.25 0.63 -13.70
C VAL A 24 -4.97 0.76 -15.05
N ARG A 25 -5.46 1.96 -15.41
CA ARG A 25 -6.18 2.22 -16.67
C ARG A 25 -5.34 2.96 -17.70
N GLU A 26 -4.46 3.85 -17.25
CA GLU A 26 -3.77 4.83 -18.10
C GLU A 26 -2.24 4.73 -18.01
N GLU A 27 -1.68 4.13 -16.95
CA GLU A 27 -0.22 4.10 -16.69
C GLU A 27 0.34 2.67 -16.61
N ASP A 28 -0.29 1.72 -17.30
CA ASP A 28 0.10 0.30 -17.31
C ASP A 28 0.27 -0.33 -15.92
N GLY A 29 -0.48 0.15 -14.92
CA GLY A 29 -0.39 -0.33 -13.53
C GLY A 29 0.86 0.11 -12.77
N ARG A 30 1.65 1.05 -13.29
CA ARG A 30 2.86 1.55 -12.62
C ARG A 30 2.49 2.37 -11.37
N PRO A 31 3.12 2.10 -10.20
CA PRO A 31 2.86 2.89 -9.01
C PRO A 31 3.24 4.37 -9.19
N THR A 32 2.26 5.25 -9.04
CA THR A 32 2.43 6.70 -9.19
C THR A 32 3.10 7.31 -7.94
N PRO A 33 3.59 8.56 -7.99
CA PRO A 33 4.22 9.21 -6.82
C PRO A 33 3.36 9.21 -5.54
N GLY A 34 2.05 9.37 -5.68
CA GLY A 34 1.10 9.34 -4.56
C GLY A 34 0.84 7.94 -3.98
N MET A 35 1.36 6.87 -4.59
CA MET A 35 1.44 5.53 -3.99
C MET A 35 2.81 5.23 -3.40
N ARG A 36 3.75 6.16 -3.56
CA ARG A 36 5.16 5.99 -3.23
C ARG A 36 5.61 7.03 -2.20
N PRO A 37 5.14 6.94 -0.95
CA PRO A 37 5.45 7.94 0.05
C PRO A 37 6.95 8.01 0.35
N GLN A 38 7.41 9.22 0.63
CA GLN A 38 8.68 9.42 1.32
C GLN A 38 8.52 8.99 2.78
N VAL A 39 9.56 8.35 3.31
CA VAL A 39 9.56 7.83 4.67
C VAL A 39 10.59 8.59 5.49
N SER A 40 10.13 9.20 6.57
CA SER A 40 10.97 9.81 7.59
C SER A 40 10.63 9.29 8.99
N PHE A 41 11.51 9.59 9.93
CA PHE A 41 11.37 9.30 11.34
C PHE A 41 11.21 10.61 12.11
N GLN A 42 10.58 10.54 13.28
CA GLN A 42 10.34 11.72 14.12
C GLN A 42 11.63 12.37 14.61
N ASP A 43 12.72 11.60 14.69
CA ASP A 43 14.08 12.06 15.04
C ASP A 43 14.80 12.79 13.88
N GLY A 44 14.12 13.00 12.74
CA GLY A 44 14.66 13.69 11.57
C GLY A 44 15.42 12.77 10.60
N GLY A 45 15.59 11.48 10.93
CA GLY A 45 16.13 10.50 9.99
C GLY A 45 15.19 10.32 8.79
N ARG A 46 15.73 10.22 7.57
CA ARG A 46 14.93 9.96 6.36
C ARG A 46 15.60 8.97 5.43
N PHE A 47 14.80 8.20 4.71
CA PHE A 47 15.29 7.41 3.59
C PHE A 47 15.32 8.28 2.33
N SER A 48 16.35 8.11 1.51
CA SER A 48 16.49 8.86 0.25
C SER A 48 15.44 8.48 -0.80
N ASN A 49 14.95 7.24 -0.78
CA ASN A 49 13.99 6.76 -1.78
C ASN A 49 12.67 6.39 -1.10
N SER A 50 11.58 6.64 -1.81
CA SER A 50 10.23 6.21 -1.42
C SER A 50 10.10 4.69 -1.34
N ILE A 51 9.06 4.25 -0.62
CA ILE A 51 8.56 2.87 -0.64
C ILE A 51 7.27 2.83 -1.45
N THR A 52 6.90 1.70 -2.06
CA THR A 52 5.56 1.52 -2.65
C THR A 52 4.64 0.93 -1.59
N VAL A 53 3.49 1.56 -1.36
CA VAL A 53 2.48 1.05 -0.41
C VAL A 53 1.23 0.58 -1.14
N LEU A 54 0.56 -0.41 -0.56
CA LEU A 54 -0.80 -0.82 -0.93
C LEU A 54 -1.79 -0.32 0.12
N ILE A 55 -3.00 -0.03 -0.33
CA ILE A 55 -4.18 0.08 0.54
C ILE A 55 -4.85 -1.29 0.54
N VAL A 56 -5.40 -1.70 1.68
CA VAL A 56 -5.93 -3.06 1.88
C VAL A 56 -7.43 -3.01 2.05
N HIS A 57 -8.18 -3.85 1.31
CA HIS A 57 -9.63 -3.98 1.52
C HIS A 57 -9.95 -4.48 2.94
N LEU A 58 -11.12 -4.09 3.44
CA LEU A 58 -11.69 -4.63 4.67
C LEU A 58 -11.88 -6.16 4.55
N ASP A 59 -12.25 -6.65 3.37
CA ASP A 59 -12.24 -8.08 3.03
C ASP A 59 -10.96 -8.50 2.29
N ALA A 60 -9.82 -8.35 2.97
CA ALA A 60 -8.52 -8.75 2.44
C ALA A 60 -8.42 -10.26 2.15
N SER A 61 -9.29 -11.09 2.75
CA SER A 61 -9.29 -12.54 2.53
C SER A 61 -9.81 -12.89 1.13
N ALA A 62 -10.88 -12.21 0.69
CA ALA A 62 -11.39 -12.34 -0.67
C ALA A 62 -10.35 -11.91 -1.71
N ASP A 63 -9.71 -10.77 -1.49
CA ASP A 63 -8.62 -10.26 -2.35
C ASP A 63 -7.45 -11.25 -2.44
N ALA A 64 -6.96 -11.73 -1.28
CA ALA A 64 -5.88 -12.70 -1.23
C ALA A 64 -6.21 -13.97 -2.03
N SER A 65 -7.43 -14.50 -1.86
CA SER A 65 -7.89 -15.69 -2.56
C SER A 65 -7.93 -15.47 -4.07
N GLN A 66 -8.44 -14.31 -4.50
CA GLN A 66 -8.55 -13.95 -5.90
C GLN A 66 -7.17 -13.72 -6.55
N PHE A 67 -6.28 -12.97 -5.91
CA PHE A 67 -4.92 -12.75 -6.39
C PHE A 67 -4.14 -14.07 -6.48
N ARG A 68 -4.24 -14.92 -5.45
CA ARG A 68 -3.63 -16.25 -5.44
C ARG A 68 -4.14 -17.09 -6.61
N HIS A 69 -5.44 -17.09 -6.87
CA HIS A 69 -6.01 -17.83 -8.01
C HIS A 69 -5.40 -17.35 -9.33
N LEU A 70 -5.30 -16.04 -9.56
CA LEU A 70 -4.69 -15.48 -10.76
C LEU A 70 -3.21 -15.86 -10.91
N VAL A 71 -2.45 -15.86 -9.81
CA VAL A 71 -1.04 -16.28 -9.81
C VAL A 71 -0.88 -17.77 -10.13
N LEU A 72 -1.73 -18.62 -9.58
CA LEU A 72 -1.66 -20.07 -9.80
C LEU A 72 -2.18 -20.50 -11.17
N LYS A 73 -3.03 -19.70 -11.79
CA LYS A 73 -3.60 -19.98 -13.12
C LYS A 73 -2.57 -19.89 -14.24
N SER A 74 -1.57 -19.00 -14.12
CA SER A 74 -0.53 -18.85 -15.15
C SER A 74 0.86 -18.65 -14.56
N HIS A 75 1.82 -19.43 -15.06
CA HIS A 75 3.23 -19.26 -14.72
C HIS A 75 3.92 -18.18 -15.56
N ASP A 76 3.33 -17.77 -16.70
CA ASP A 76 3.85 -16.70 -17.55
C ASP A 76 3.72 -15.34 -16.85
N PRO A 77 4.85 -14.64 -16.57
CA PRO A 77 4.83 -13.32 -15.97
C PRO A 77 3.99 -12.29 -16.74
N ALA A 78 4.02 -12.31 -18.08
CA ALA A 78 3.27 -11.34 -18.89
C ALA A 78 1.77 -11.57 -18.77
N GLU A 79 1.33 -12.83 -18.83
CA GLU A 79 -0.08 -13.18 -18.66
C GLU A 79 -0.58 -12.87 -17.24
N ARG A 80 0.21 -13.18 -16.20
CA ARG A 80 -0.11 -12.80 -14.81
C ARG A 80 -0.28 -11.30 -14.67
N PHE A 81 0.64 -10.53 -15.23
CA PHE A 81 0.60 -9.07 -15.20
C PHE A 81 -0.69 -8.54 -15.85
N THR A 82 -0.99 -8.99 -17.07
CA THR A 82 -2.21 -8.59 -17.80
C THR A 82 -3.49 -8.97 -17.06
N ASN A 83 -3.55 -10.18 -16.50
CA ASN A 83 -4.72 -10.65 -15.75
C ASN A 83 -4.90 -9.87 -14.43
N GLY A 84 -3.81 -9.60 -13.71
CA GLY A 84 -3.82 -8.75 -12.52
C GLY A 84 -4.28 -7.33 -12.84
N LEU A 85 -3.76 -6.73 -13.91
CA LEU A 85 -4.14 -5.39 -14.35
C LEU A 85 -5.63 -5.33 -14.75
N ARG A 86 -6.13 -6.33 -15.46
CA ARG A 86 -7.55 -6.44 -15.84
C ARG A 86 -8.46 -6.55 -14.60
N PHE A 87 -8.06 -7.34 -13.61
CA PHE A 87 -8.82 -7.47 -12.37
C PHE A 87 -8.88 -6.14 -11.61
N LEU A 88 -7.73 -5.48 -11.42
CA LEU A 88 -7.65 -4.22 -10.68
C LEU A 88 -8.33 -3.04 -11.40
N SER A 89 -8.34 -3.04 -12.74
CA SER A 89 -8.92 -1.95 -13.54
C SER A 89 -10.45 -1.95 -13.62
N ALA A 90 -11.08 -3.08 -13.25
CA ALA A 90 -12.52 -3.25 -13.21
C ALA A 90 -13.14 -2.36 -12.11
N THR A 91 -13.54 -2.94 -10.98
CA THR A 91 -14.26 -2.25 -9.89
C THR A 91 -13.48 -2.16 -8.60
N HIS A 92 -12.29 -2.77 -8.54
CA HIS A 92 -11.54 -2.95 -7.30
C HIS A 92 -11.27 -1.64 -6.53
N TYR A 93 -11.07 -0.52 -7.22
CA TYR A 93 -10.82 0.78 -6.56
C TYR A 93 -12.05 1.72 -6.57
N HIS A 94 -13.26 1.25 -6.85
CA HIS A 94 -14.44 2.14 -7.00
C HIS A 94 -15.02 2.65 -5.69
N GLN A 95 -14.89 1.88 -4.60
CA GLN A 95 -15.55 2.15 -3.32
C GLN A 95 -14.51 2.39 -2.21
N PRO A 96 -14.07 3.64 -1.97
CA PRO A 96 -13.04 3.93 -0.99
C PRO A 96 -13.36 3.47 0.44
N GLN A 97 -14.64 3.38 0.79
CA GLN A 97 -15.11 2.90 2.10
C GLN A 97 -14.92 1.39 2.32
N GLU A 98 -14.63 0.62 1.27
CA GLU A 98 -14.31 -0.80 1.36
C GLU A 98 -12.84 -1.05 1.72
N PHE A 99 -12.03 0.01 1.86
CA PHE A 99 -10.64 -0.08 2.27
C PHE A 99 -10.48 0.20 3.77
N SER A 100 -9.60 -0.58 4.38
CA SER A 100 -9.06 -0.32 5.72
C SER A 100 -8.14 0.91 5.70
N ASP A 101 -7.81 1.43 6.88
CA ASP A 101 -6.86 2.52 7.04
C ASP A 101 -5.41 2.07 7.23
N GLU A 102 -5.16 0.78 7.42
CA GLU A 102 -3.81 0.22 7.42
C GLU A 102 -3.30 0.05 5.99
N MET A 103 -2.13 0.64 5.72
CA MET A 103 -1.40 0.41 4.48
C MET A 103 -0.34 -0.66 4.69
N THR A 104 0.03 -1.35 3.61
CA THR A 104 1.07 -2.38 3.65
C THR A 104 2.18 -2.10 2.65
N ALA A 105 3.39 -2.59 2.93
CA ALA A 105 4.47 -2.63 1.95
C ALA A 105 5.33 -3.87 2.12
N LEU A 106 5.76 -4.43 0.98
CA LEU A 106 6.67 -5.57 0.93
C LEU A 106 8.12 -5.09 0.99
N PHE A 107 8.91 -5.74 1.83
CA PHE A 107 10.34 -5.52 1.96
C PHE A 107 11.08 -6.84 1.85
N GLN A 108 12.34 -6.78 1.42
CA GLN A 108 13.27 -7.88 1.64
C GLN A 108 13.59 -7.98 3.13
N GLU A 109 13.51 -9.19 3.70
CA GLU A 109 13.59 -9.42 5.14
C GLU A 109 14.86 -8.83 5.78
N ARG A 110 16.01 -9.04 5.13
CA ARG A 110 17.31 -8.56 5.62
C ARG A 110 17.63 -7.11 5.23
N GLY A 111 16.68 -6.39 4.63
CA GLY A 111 16.86 -5.02 4.19
C GLY A 111 17.02 -4.04 5.36
N LEU A 112 17.99 -3.14 5.27
CA LEU A 112 18.25 -2.12 6.31
C LEU A 112 17.00 -1.26 6.62
N ARG A 113 16.18 -0.97 5.60
CA ARG A 113 14.96 -0.17 5.77
C ARG A 113 13.94 -0.86 6.65
N ALA A 114 13.65 -2.13 6.37
CA ALA A 114 12.70 -2.92 7.15
C ALA A 114 13.13 -3.03 8.62
N ARG A 115 14.42 -3.33 8.83
CA ARG A 115 15.01 -3.39 10.19
C ARG A 115 14.88 -2.07 10.94
N ALA A 116 15.19 -0.94 10.30
CA ALA A 116 15.09 0.37 10.93
C ALA A 116 13.64 0.77 11.24
N LEU A 117 12.69 0.45 10.35
CA LEU A 117 11.25 0.66 10.57
C LEU A 117 10.73 -0.17 11.73
N LEU A 118 11.09 -1.46 11.80
CA LEU A 118 10.69 -2.36 12.88
C LEU A 118 11.32 -1.99 14.23
N ALA A 119 12.58 -1.54 14.23
CA ALA A 119 13.25 -1.11 15.46
C ALA A 119 12.59 0.15 16.06
N ARG A 120 12.15 1.09 15.21
CA ARG A 120 11.50 2.34 15.66
C ARG A 120 10.01 2.18 15.92
N ARG A 121 9.33 1.23 15.26
CA ARG A 121 7.87 1.00 15.31
C ARG A 121 7.00 2.22 14.98
N ALA A 122 7.62 3.26 14.43
CA ALA A 122 6.96 4.49 14.05
C ALA A 122 7.72 5.17 12.90
N CYS A 123 6.97 5.79 12.01
CA CYS A 123 7.51 6.63 10.94
C CYS A 123 6.51 7.72 10.56
N VAL A 124 6.90 8.57 9.62
CA VAL A 124 6.00 9.51 8.94
C VAL A 124 6.05 9.19 7.46
N LEU A 125 4.87 8.95 6.88
CA LEU A 125 4.69 8.77 5.44
C LEU A 125 4.21 10.09 4.84
N ARG A 126 4.98 10.62 3.88
CA ARG A 126 4.60 11.81 3.13
C ARG A 126 4.26 11.44 1.69
N PHE A 127 3.03 11.69 1.30
CA PHE A 127 2.49 11.47 -0.03
C PHE A 127 2.29 12.80 -0.74
N GLU A 128 2.60 12.85 -2.04
CA GLU A 128 2.43 14.06 -2.85
C GLU A 128 2.16 13.65 -4.30
N GLN A 129 1.04 14.07 -4.86
CA GLN A 129 0.74 13.94 -6.28
C GLN A 129 -0.39 14.89 -6.70
N PHE A 130 -0.24 15.49 -7.88
CA PHE A 130 -1.11 16.57 -8.36
C PHE A 130 -1.13 17.72 -7.33
N SER A 131 -2.31 18.26 -7.00
CA SER A 131 -2.48 19.36 -6.05
C SER A 131 -2.68 18.92 -4.60
N ALA A 132 -2.51 17.62 -4.28
CA ALA A 132 -2.76 17.09 -2.95
C ALA A 132 -1.49 16.51 -2.31
N SER A 133 -1.32 16.78 -1.01
CA SER A 133 -0.31 16.14 -0.18
C SER A 133 -0.88 15.67 1.15
N TYR A 134 -0.33 14.56 1.67
CA TYR A 134 -0.70 13.99 2.95
C TYR A 134 0.55 13.66 3.76
N THR A 135 0.58 14.06 5.02
CA THR A 135 1.62 13.69 5.99
C THR A 135 0.97 12.87 7.08
N LEU A 136 1.32 11.58 7.13
CA LEU A 136 0.71 10.58 8.00
C LEU A 136 1.77 10.02 8.95
N PRO A 137 1.79 10.43 10.22
CA PRO A 137 2.50 9.68 11.26
C PRO A 137 1.87 8.29 11.36
N CYS A 138 2.68 7.24 11.33
CA CYS A 138 2.21 5.86 11.36
C CYS A 138 2.91 5.09 12.48
N THR A 139 2.16 4.19 13.11
CA THR A 139 2.77 3.06 13.82
C THR A 139 3.14 1.98 12.80
N VAL A 140 4.22 1.25 13.07
CA VAL A 140 4.74 0.23 12.17
C VAL A 140 4.82 -1.11 12.88
N ARG A 141 4.28 -2.15 12.23
CA ARG A 141 4.34 -3.53 12.71
C ARG A 141 4.68 -4.49 11.57
N GLN A 142 5.26 -5.63 11.91
CA GLN A 142 5.33 -6.76 10.98
C GLN A 142 3.99 -7.47 10.97
N LEU A 143 3.50 -7.82 9.78
CA LEU A 143 2.33 -8.68 9.64
C LEU A 143 2.77 -10.13 9.72
N SER A 144 1.95 -10.95 10.37
CA SER A 144 2.09 -12.40 10.36
C SER A 144 1.52 -12.99 9.06
N GLU A 145 2.03 -14.15 8.63
CA GLU A 145 1.62 -14.77 7.36
C GLU A 145 0.15 -15.23 7.35
N ASP A 146 -0.43 -15.51 8.51
CA ASP A 146 -1.85 -15.87 8.65
C ASP A 146 -2.79 -14.66 8.55
N GLU A 147 -2.28 -13.43 8.61
CA GLU A 147 -3.09 -12.24 8.45
C GLU A 147 -3.56 -12.07 6.99
N PRO A 148 -4.86 -11.83 6.75
CA PRO A 148 -5.37 -11.58 5.39
C PRO A 148 -4.66 -10.45 4.65
N ALA A 149 -4.30 -9.38 5.36
CA ALA A 149 -3.56 -8.25 4.79
C ALA A 149 -2.15 -8.64 4.31
N PHE A 150 -1.48 -9.58 4.99
CA PHE A 150 -0.21 -10.15 4.53
C PHE A 150 -0.42 -10.87 3.21
N GLN A 151 -1.37 -11.81 3.18
CA GLN A 151 -1.63 -12.65 2.01
C GLN A 151 -2.05 -11.81 0.80
N ALA A 152 -2.96 -10.85 0.98
CA ALA A 152 -3.38 -9.94 -0.09
C ALA A 152 -2.18 -9.17 -0.67
N THR A 153 -1.32 -8.63 0.19
CA THR A 153 -0.12 -7.89 -0.21
C THR A 153 0.89 -8.79 -0.93
N TYR A 154 1.12 -10.00 -0.41
CA TYR A 154 2.03 -10.97 -1.01
C TYR A 154 1.57 -11.37 -2.42
N TRP A 155 0.33 -11.85 -2.55
CA TRP A 155 -0.20 -12.31 -3.83
C TRP A 155 -0.35 -11.17 -4.84
N HIS A 156 -0.75 -9.97 -4.39
CA HIS A 156 -0.72 -8.78 -5.24
C HIS A 156 0.68 -8.53 -5.80
N ASN A 157 1.72 -8.47 -4.95
CA ASN A 157 3.07 -8.24 -5.44
C ASN A 157 3.55 -9.36 -6.37
N ARG A 158 3.11 -10.61 -6.15
CA ARG A 158 3.50 -11.75 -7.00
C ARG A 158 2.89 -11.70 -8.41
N LEU A 159 1.77 -11.00 -8.59
CA LEU A 159 1.20 -10.74 -9.91
C LEU A 159 2.10 -9.85 -10.77
N PHE A 160 2.72 -8.84 -10.16
CA PHE A 160 3.43 -7.78 -10.87
C PHE A 160 4.96 -7.86 -10.75
N ASN A 161 5.49 -8.62 -9.79
CA ASN A 161 6.92 -8.79 -9.56
C ASN A 161 7.35 -10.24 -9.85
N SER A 162 7.87 -10.47 -11.06
CA SER A 162 8.45 -11.76 -11.46
C SER A 162 9.64 -12.16 -10.61
N ASP A 163 10.43 -11.17 -10.20
CA ASP A 163 11.71 -11.31 -9.49
C ASP A 163 11.55 -11.06 -7.98
N MET A 164 10.40 -11.45 -7.43
CA MET A 164 10.12 -11.32 -6.01
C MET A 164 11.24 -11.99 -5.18
N PRO A 165 11.80 -11.31 -4.16
CA PRO A 165 12.85 -11.87 -3.32
C PRO A 165 12.40 -13.17 -2.64
N GLY A 166 13.34 -14.08 -2.36
CA GLY A 166 13.04 -15.34 -1.67
C GLY A 166 12.63 -15.15 -0.20
N GLU A 167 13.32 -14.28 0.52
CA GLU A 167 13.00 -13.89 1.90
C GLU A 167 12.39 -12.49 1.93
N ILE A 168 11.10 -12.41 2.27
CA ILE A 168 10.33 -11.17 2.35
C ILE A 168 9.72 -11.01 3.73
N LEU A 169 9.42 -9.77 4.08
CA LEU A 169 8.47 -9.46 5.15
C LEU A 169 7.52 -8.37 4.66
N ILE A 170 6.34 -8.31 5.26
CA ILE A 170 5.35 -7.28 4.98
C ILE A 170 5.16 -6.45 6.24
N LEU A 171 5.28 -5.12 6.08
CA LEU A 171 5.05 -4.17 7.15
C LEU A 171 3.70 -3.50 6.98
N GLY A 172 3.02 -3.32 8.10
CA GLY A 172 1.78 -2.57 8.25
C GLY A 172 2.08 -1.18 8.78
N PHE A 173 1.40 -0.20 8.21
CA PHE A 173 1.52 1.21 8.53
C PHE A 173 0.13 1.70 8.90
N LEU A 174 -0.14 1.81 10.20
CA LEU A 174 -1.41 2.31 10.71
C LEU A 174 -1.27 3.81 11.02
N PRO A 175 -1.95 4.71 10.27
CA PRO A 175 -1.88 6.15 10.50
C PRO A 175 -2.48 6.57 11.85
N ASP A 176 -1.81 7.49 12.53
CA ASP A 176 -2.39 8.31 13.58
C ASP A 176 -3.14 9.48 12.94
N TRP A 177 -4.44 9.28 12.72
CA TRP A 177 -5.28 10.27 12.04
C TRP A 177 -5.45 11.58 12.84
N GLY A 178 -5.26 11.58 14.16
CA GLY A 178 -5.29 12.81 14.97
C GLY A 178 -4.09 13.71 14.71
N ARG A 179 -2.96 13.12 14.28
CA ARG A 179 -1.73 13.83 13.92
C ARG A 179 -1.50 13.93 12.43
N ALA A 180 -2.35 13.30 11.61
CA ALA A 180 -2.32 13.41 10.17
C ALA A 180 -2.61 14.85 9.72
N ARG A 181 -2.00 15.24 8.59
CA ARG A 181 -2.18 16.54 7.96
C ARG A 181 -2.38 16.36 6.46
N SER A 182 -3.23 17.18 5.86
CA SER A 182 -3.35 17.32 4.42
C SER A 182 -3.13 18.76 4.01
N SER A 183 -2.57 18.96 2.82
CA SER A 183 -2.67 20.23 2.10
C SER A 183 -3.24 19.99 0.72
N ALA A 184 -4.15 20.87 0.32
CA ALA A 184 -4.55 21.03 -1.07
C ALA A 184 -4.08 22.41 -1.51
N ALA A 185 -3.43 22.48 -2.67
CA ALA A 185 -3.12 23.75 -3.33
C ALA A 185 -4.39 24.36 -3.95
#